data_AF-A0A950VSG5-F1
#
_entry.id   AF-A0A950VSG5-F1
#
_cell.length_a   1.000
_cell.length_b   1.000
_cell.length_c   1.000
_cell.angle_alpha   90.00
_cell.angle_beta   90.00
_cell.angle_gamma   90.00
#
_symmetry.space_group_name_H-M   'P 1'
#
loop_
_entity.id
_entity.type
_entity.pdbx_description
1 polymer ?
#
loop_
_entity_poly.entity_id
_entity_poly.type
_entity_poly.pdbx_seq_one_letter_code
_entity_poly.pdbx_strand_id
1 'polypeptide(L)'
;MIMLDSDLRSEERVLPETKSRIVAEFGRLDGIAWVTAGKEIENYLPEPVLSQVVGVTVPAVSATDTVWEVLNQVRQGLGEKYKRAKMELAEAVVPHLTRDLLESRLDLAQALPRVCDQIARWNGMAAISPADL
;
A
#
# COMPACT_ATOMS: atom_id res chain seq x y z
N MET A 1 6.09 -6.46 13.85
CA MET A 1 6.22 -6.01 12.44
C MET A 1 5.80 -4.56 12.42
N ILE A 2 6.34 -3.77 11.50
CA ILE A 2 5.81 -2.44 11.23
C ILE A 2 5.71 -2.20 9.72
N MET A 3 4.65 -1.51 9.32
CA MET A 3 4.48 -0.96 7.98
C MET A 3 4.46 0.56 8.11
N LEU A 4 5.12 1.24 7.18
CA LEU A 4 5.30 2.69 7.18
C LEU A 4 4.99 3.20 5.79
N ASP A 5 4.15 4.23 5.71
CA ASP A 5 4.08 5.04 4.50
C ASP A 5 5.47 5.60 4.21
N SER A 6 5.83 5.75 2.94
CA SER A 6 7.13 6.29 2.57
C SER A 6 7.18 7.81 2.67
N ASP A 7 6.03 8.48 2.54
CA ASP A 7 5.91 9.93 2.34
C ASP A 7 6.80 10.46 1.20
N LEU A 8 7.00 9.65 0.14
CA LEU A 8 7.79 10.06 -1.02
C LEU A 8 7.25 11.34 -1.64
N ARG A 9 8.16 12.29 -1.89
CA ARG A 9 7.87 13.57 -2.56
C ARG A 9 8.56 13.70 -3.92
N SER A 10 9.51 12.82 -4.20
CA SER A 10 10.28 12.72 -5.42
C SER A 10 10.77 11.27 -5.60
N GLU A 11 11.19 10.93 -6.83
CA GLU A 11 11.77 9.60 -7.11
C GLU A 11 13.14 9.40 -6.43
N GLU A 12 13.84 10.50 -6.13
CA GLU A 12 15.07 10.52 -5.34
C GLU A 12 14.76 10.19 -3.88
N ARG A 13 14.83 8.89 -3.57
CA ARG A 13 14.45 8.28 -2.31
C ARG A 13 15.44 8.62 -1.19
N VAL A 14 15.16 9.67 -0.43
CA VAL A 14 15.73 9.84 0.92
C VAL A 14 14.65 9.62 1.95
N LEU A 15 14.72 8.48 2.64
CA LEU A 15 13.85 8.19 3.77
C LEU A 15 14.14 9.16 4.92
N PRO A 16 13.11 9.79 5.51
CA PRO A 16 13.28 10.63 6.69
C PRO A 16 14.01 9.88 7.82
N GLU A 17 14.88 10.57 8.56
CA GLU A 17 15.72 9.98 9.61
C GLU A 17 14.92 9.12 10.60
N THR A 18 13.73 9.59 11.01
CA THR A 18 12.85 8.85 11.91
C THR A 18 12.46 7.48 11.36
N LYS A 19 12.13 7.38 10.07
CA LYS A 19 11.76 6.11 9.43
C LYS A 19 12.97 5.20 9.27
N SER A 20 14.11 5.78 8.85
CA SER A 20 15.37 5.06 8.76
C SER A 20 15.79 4.45 10.10
N ARG A 21 15.61 5.18 11.20
CA ARG A 21 15.86 4.67 12.57
C ARG A 21 14.93 3.51 12.91
N ILE A 22 13.62 3.65 12.67
CA ILE A 22 12.63 2.58 12.93
C ILE A 22 12.98 1.31 12.14
N VAL A 23 13.31 1.45 10.86
CA VAL A 23 13.74 0.31 10.02
C VAL A 23 14.96 -0.38 10.61
N ALA A 24 15.96 0.38 11.05
CA ALA A 24 17.16 -0.17 11.68
C ALA A 24 16.88 -0.86 13.03
N GLU A 25 15.99 -0.30 13.85
CA GLU A 25 15.57 -0.89 15.13
C GLU A 25 14.86 -2.23 14.92
N PHE A 26 13.91 -2.31 13.98
CA PHE A 26 13.23 -3.55 13.64
C PHE A 26 14.19 -4.60 13.07
N GLY A 27 15.15 -4.19 12.24
CA GLY A 27 16.19 -5.09 11.72
C GLY A 27 17.07 -5.72 12.80
N ARG A 28 17.29 -5.04 13.93
CA ARG A 28 18.04 -5.59 15.08
C ARG A 28 17.22 -6.59 15.92
N LEU A 29 15.90 -6.55 15.82
CA LEU A 29 14.98 -7.38 16.60
C LEU A 29 14.46 -8.61 15.82
N ASP A 30 15.12 -8.97 14.72
CA ASP A 30 14.62 -9.99 13.77
C ASP A 30 13.16 -9.70 13.34
N GLY A 31 12.84 -8.41 13.25
CA GLY A 31 11.54 -7.89 12.88
C GLY A 31 11.53 -7.37 11.44
N ILE A 32 10.35 -7.38 10.83
CA ILE A 32 10.14 -6.76 9.52
C ILE A 32 9.66 -5.33 9.68
N ALA A 33 10.37 -4.42 9.00
CA ALA A 33 9.89 -3.09 8.65
C ALA A 33 9.66 -3.03 7.14
N TRP A 34 8.41 -2.79 6.73
CA TRP A 34 8.03 -2.55 5.34
C TRP A 34 7.74 -1.06 5.16
N VAL A 35 8.56 -0.40 4.35
CA VAL A 35 8.27 0.94 3.85
C VAL A 35 7.59 0.79 2.49
N THR A 36 6.43 1.41 2.30
CA THR A 36 5.72 1.37 1.02
C THR A 36 6.61 1.86 -0.13
N ALA A 37 6.48 1.25 -1.31
CA ALA A 37 7.17 1.71 -2.51
C ALA A 37 6.50 2.95 -3.14
N GLY A 38 5.19 3.12 -2.91
CA GLY A 38 4.45 4.36 -3.17
C GLY A 38 4.44 5.29 -1.95
N LYS A 39 3.91 6.50 -2.10
CA LYS A 39 3.84 7.53 -1.06
C LYS A 39 3.12 7.05 0.21
N GLU A 40 1.97 6.41 0.03
CA GLU A 40 1.08 5.89 1.08
C GLU A 40 0.60 4.46 0.71
N ILE A 41 0.01 3.73 1.66
CA ILE A 41 -0.56 2.41 1.40
C ILE A 41 -1.71 2.44 0.37
N GLU A 42 -2.42 3.55 0.24
CA GLU A 42 -3.50 3.69 -0.75
C GLU A 42 -2.98 3.64 -2.19
N ASN A 43 -1.70 3.90 -2.47
CA ASN A 43 -1.11 3.77 -3.81
C ASN A 43 -1.18 2.34 -4.38
N TYR A 44 -1.40 1.35 -3.51
CA TYR A 44 -1.57 -0.04 -3.91
C TYR A 44 -2.99 -0.36 -4.40
N LEU A 45 -3.95 0.55 -4.25
CA LEU A 45 -5.28 0.39 -4.83
C LEU A 45 -5.20 0.49 -6.37
N PRO A 46 -5.65 -0.53 -7.11
CA PRO A 46 -5.62 -0.49 -8.57
C PRO A 46 -6.58 0.58 -9.11
N GLU A 47 -6.12 1.36 -10.09
CA GLU A 47 -6.92 2.41 -10.72
C GLU A 47 -8.22 1.90 -11.37
N PRO A 48 -8.28 0.70 -12.00
CA PRO A 48 -9.54 0.16 -12.50
C PRO A 48 -10.58 -0.05 -11.40
N VAL A 49 -10.14 -0.50 -10.22
CA VAL A 49 -11.01 -0.73 -9.06
C VAL A 49 -11.49 0.59 -8.49
N LEU A 50 -10.57 1.57 -8.33
CA LEU A 50 -10.94 2.92 -7.92
C LEU A 50 -11.97 3.52 -8.89
N SER A 51 -11.71 3.42 -10.19
CA SER A 51 -12.58 3.98 -11.24
C SER A 51 -14.00 3.43 -11.16
N GLN A 52 -14.11 2.12 -10.94
CA GLN A 52 -15.39 1.44 -10.78
C GLN A 52 -16.15 1.94 -9.54
N VAL A 53 -15.47 2.07 -8.40
CA VAL A 53 -16.11 2.45 -7.13
C VAL A 53 -16.47 3.94 -7.08
N VAL A 54 -15.60 4.82 -7.60
CA VAL A 54 -15.84 6.27 -7.57
C VAL A 54 -16.71 6.79 -8.72
N GLY A 55 -16.96 5.94 -9.73
CA GLY A 55 -17.82 6.25 -10.87
C GLY A 55 -17.23 7.27 -11.86
N VAL A 56 -15.90 7.41 -11.89
CA VAL A 56 -15.14 8.23 -12.83
C VAL A 56 -13.85 7.53 -13.21
N THR A 57 -13.33 7.77 -14.42
CA THR A 57 -12.03 7.21 -14.81
C THR A 57 -10.92 7.85 -13.98
N VAL A 58 -10.23 7.02 -13.20
CA VAL A 58 -9.05 7.41 -12.42
C VAL A 58 -7.80 7.13 -13.26
N PRO A 59 -6.97 8.14 -13.56
CA PRO A 59 -5.71 7.94 -14.28
C PRO A 59 -4.67 7.25 -13.37
N ALA A 60 -3.56 6.82 -13.97
CA ALA A 60 -2.45 6.20 -13.26
C ALA A 60 -1.98 7.09 -12.08
N VAL A 61 -1.85 6.50 -10.89
CA VAL A 61 -1.33 7.19 -9.71
C VAL A 61 0.17 6.93 -9.64
N SER A 62 0.99 7.98 -9.73
CA SER A 62 2.44 7.83 -9.61
C SER A 62 2.85 7.44 -8.18
N ALA A 63 4.09 6.98 -8.00
CA ALA A 63 4.61 6.63 -6.67
C ALA A 63 4.76 7.84 -5.73
N THR A 64 4.74 9.07 -6.25
CA THR A 64 4.91 10.32 -5.49
C THR A 64 3.62 11.12 -5.32
N ASP A 65 2.54 10.71 -5.99
CA ASP A 65 1.21 11.28 -5.83
C ASP A 65 0.43 10.48 -4.79
N THR A 66 -0.47 11.14 -4.08
CA THR A 66 -1.50 10.44 -3.30
C THR A 66 -2.69 10.13 -4.20
N VAL A 67 -3.40 9.04 -3.89
CA VAL A 67 -4.68 8.73 -4.54
C VAL A 67 -5.67 9.91 -4.45
N TRP A 68 -5.64 10.64 -3.32
CA TRP A 68 -6.52 11.77 -3.08
C TRP A 68 -6.25 12.96 -4.00
N GLU A 69 -4.97 13.29 -4.24
CA GLU A 69 -4.55 14.34 -5.18
C GLU A 69 -5.06 14.00 -6.58
N VAL A 70 -4.87 12.76 -7.03
CA VAL A 70 -5.34 12.30 -8.35
C VAL A 70 -6.86 12.36 -8.45
N LEU A 71 -7.60 11.90 -7.44
CA LEU A 71 -9.07 11.99 -7.45
C LEU A 71 -9.57 13.43 -7.52
N ASN A 72 -8.91 14.37 -6.82
CA ASN A 72 -9.27 15.80 -6.87
C ASN A 72 -8.98 16.42 -8.24
N GLN A 73 -7.96 15.96 -8.96
CA GLN A 73 -7.69 16.39 -10.34
C GLN A 73 -8.77 15.92 -11.33
N VAL A 74 -9.30 14.70 -11.14
CA VAL A 74 -10.39 14.16 -11.97
C VAL A 74 -11.71 14.89 -11.69
N ARG A 75 -12.02 15.12 -10.42
CA ARG A 75 -13.22 15.85 -10.01
C ARG A 75 -12.95 16.60 -8.70
N GLN A 76 -13.08 17.92 -8.73
CA GLN A 76 -12.82 18.77 -7.56
C GLN A 76 -13.62 18.29 -6.33
N GLY A 77 -12.91 18.09 -5.21
CA GLY A 77 -13.48 17.67 -3.94
C GLY A 77 -13.73 16.16 -3.80
N LEU A 78 -13.50 15.37 -4.85
CA LEU A 78 -13.68 13.91 -4.81
C LEU A 78 -12.65 13.23 -3.92
N GLY A 79 -11.39 13.66 -3.97
CA GLY A 79 -10.33 13.16 -3.10
C GLY A 79 -10.64 13.43 -1.64
N GLU A 80 -11.07 14.66 -1.29
CA GLU A 80 -11.44 14.99 0.09
C GLU A 80 -12.68 14.24 0.59
N LYS A 81 -13.64 13.97 -0.29
CA LYS A 81 -14.80 13.13 0.02
C LYS A 81 -14.34 11.74 0.46
N TYR A 82 -13.57 11.04 -0.38
CA TYR A 82 -13.18 9.67 -0.10
C TYR A 82 -12.07 9.53 0.93
N LYS A 83 -11.23 10.56 1.13
CA LYS A 83 -10.30 10.63 2.26
C LYS A 83 -11.03 10.63 3.61
N ARG A 84 -12.15 11.36 3.71
CA ARG A 84 -13.02 11.34 4.89
C ARG A 84 -13.81 10.04 5.01
N ALA A 85 -14.28 9.51 3.88
CA ALA A 85 -15.04 8.26 3.79
C ALA A 85 -14.13 7.03 3.51
N LYS A 86 -12.90 7.03 4.03
CA LYS A 86 -11.90 5.99 3.65
C LYS A 86 -12.32 4.58 4.02
N MET A 87 -13.10 4.44 5.10
CA MET A 87 -13.65 3.14 5.51
C MET A 87 -14.69 2.64 4.51
N GLU A 88 -15.60 3.51 4.09
CA GLU A 88 -16.60 3.19 3.06
C GLU A 88 -15.93 2.85 1.73
N LEU A 89 -14.87 3.58 1.35
CA LEU A 89 -14.06 3.26 0.18
C LEU A 89 -13.44 1.86 0.31
N ALA A 90 -12.83 1.54 1.45
CA ALA A 90 -12.20 0.25 1.70
C ALA A 90 -13.21 -0.91 1.56
N GLU A 91 -14.40 -0.77 2.17
CA GLU A 91 -15.47 -1.76 2.04
C GLU A 91 -15.94 -1.92 0.60
N ALA A 92 -16.04 -0.81 -0.15
CA ALA A 92 -16.49 -0.82 -1.53
C ALA A 92 -15.46 -1.39 -2.52
N VAL A 93 -14.16 -1.25 -2.28
CA VAL A 93 -13.13 -1.79 -3.19
C VAL A 93 -12.89 -3.28 -3.00
N VAL A 94 -13.06 -3.82 -1.78
CA VAL A 94 -12.75 -5.23 -1.44
C VAL A 94 -13.39 -6.24 -2.41
N PRO A 95 -14.68 -6.15 -2.77
CA PRO A 95 -15.32 -7.11 -3.69
C PRO A 95 -14.75 -7.11 -5.12
N HIS A 96 -13.94 -6.11 -5.47
CA HIS A 96 -13.38 -5.90 -6.80
C HIS A 96 -11.88 -6.17 -6.86
N LEU A 97 -11.25 -6.43 -5.71
CA LEU A 97 -9.84 -6.78 -5.65
C LEU A 97 -9.65 -8.25 -6.04
N THR A 98 -8.71 -8.50 -6.94
CA THR A 98 -8.23 -9.83 -7.29
C THR A 98 -6.74 -9.89 -7.10
N ARG A 99 -6.20 -11.11 -6.96
CA ARG A 99 -4.76 -11.35 -6.88
C ARG A 99 -4.02 -10.68 -8.04
N ASP A 100 -4.44 -10.95 -9.26
CA ASP A 100 -3.77 -10.45 -10.47
C ASP A 100 -3.68 -8.91 -10.50
N LEU A 101 -4.74 -8.24 -10.03
CA LEU A 101 -4.77 -6.78 -9.93
C LEU A 101 -3.81 -6.25 -8.86
N LEU A 102 -3.57 -7.01 -7.80
CA LEU A 102 -2.71 -6.62 -6.67
C LEU A 102 -1.24 -7.00 -6.89
N GLU A 103 -0.95 -8.17 -7.48
CA GLU A 103 0.42 -8.65 -7.67
C GLU A 103 1.28 -7.73 -8.56
N SER A 104 0.64 -7.05 -9.51
CA SER A 104 1.29 -6.07 -10.37
C SER A 104 1.57 -4.72 -9.69
N ARG A 105 1.12 -4.50 -8.44
CA ARG A 105 1.23 -3.22 -7.75
C ARG A 105 2.54 -3.11 -6.99
N LEU A 106 3.41 -2.22 -7.47
CA LEU A 106 4.60 -1.76 -6.76
C LEU A 106 5.44 -2.94 -6.24
N ASP A 107 5.79 -2.96 -4.96
CA ASP A 107 6.55 -4.04 -4.30
C ASP A 107 5.63 -5.05 -3.56
N LEU A 108 4.31 -5.04 -3.79
CA LEU A 108 3.35 -5.81 -3.00
C LEU A 108 3.61 -7.32 -3.08
N ALA A 109 3.87 -7.84 -4.29
CA ALA A 109 4.19 -9.24 -4.52
C ALA A 109 5.47 -9.71 -3.78
N GLN A 110 6.38 -8.78 -3.46
CA GLN A 110 7.59 -9.08 -2.70
C GLN A 110 7.36 -8.90 -1.19
N ALA A 111 6.55 -7.91 -0.80
CA ALA A 111 6.30 -7.58 0.59
C ALA A 111 5.34 -8.56 1.28
N LEU A 112 4.24 -8.95 0.61
CA LEU A 112 3.22 -9.82 1.21
C LEU A 112 3.78 -11.17 1.70
N PRO A 113 4.54 -11.95 0.90
CA PRO A 113 5.10 -13.21 1.39
C PRO A 113 5.99 -13.02 2.62
N ARG A 114 6.83 -11.98 2.62
CA ARG A 114 7.71 -11.67 3.75
C ARG A 114 6.91 -11.37 5.03
N VAL A 115 5.84 -10.58 4.90
CA VAL A 115 4.92 -10.26 6.00
C VAL A 115 4.24 -11.52 6.52
N CYS A 116 3.67 -12.33 5.63
CA CYS A 116 2.99 -13.57 5.97
C CYS A 116 3.93 -14.57 6.66
N ASP A 117 5.15 -14.73 6.16
CA ASP A 117 6.17 -15.59 6.77
C ASP A 117 6.54 -15.14 8.18
N GLN A 118 6.68 -13.83 8.40
CA GLN A 118 6.98 -13.31 9.73
C GLN A 118 5.83 -13.54 10.72
N ILE A 119 4.59 -13.36 10.27
CA ILE A 119 3.40 -13.65 11.09
C ILE A 119 3.35 -15.15 11.42
N ALA A 120 3.61 -16.02 10.44
CA ALA A 120 3.66 -17.47 10.64
C ALA A 120 4.72 -17.85 11.69
N ARG A 121 5.94 -17.30 11.58
CA ARG A 121 7.02 -17.51 12.57
C ARG A 121 6.62 -17.09 13.97
N TRP A 122 5.99 -15.92 14.14
CA TRP A 122 5.51 -15.47 15.46
C TRP A 122 4.40 -16.35 16.03
N ASN A 123 3.60 -16.95 15.17
CA ASN A 123 2.57 -17.91 15.55
C ASN A 123 3.10 -19.34 15.73
N GLY A 124 4.41 -19.57 15.61
CA GLY A 124 5.02 -20.91 15.73
C GLY A 124 4.65 -21.85 14.59
N MET A 125 4.20 -21.33 13.45
CA MET A 125 3.85 -22.08 12.26
C MET A 125 5.07 -22.25 11.34
N ALA A 126 5.06 -23.31 10.52
CA ALA A 126 6.00 -23.43 9.41
C ALA A 126 5.79 -22.29 8.40
N ALA A 127 6.85 -21.95 7.65
CA ALA A 127 6.76 -20.93 6.59
C ALA A 127 5.67 -21.28 5.58
N ILE A 128 4.90 -20.28 5.13
CA ILE A 128 3.78 -20.49 4.22
C ILE A 128 4.37 -20.63 2.82
N SER A 129 3.97 -21.67 2.08
CA SER A 129 4.43 -21.81 0.69
C SER A 129 3.86 -20.66 -0.15
N PRO A 130 4.64 -20.07 -1.09
CA PRO A 130 4.09 -19.09 -2.03
C PRO A 130 2.91 -19.61 -2.87
N ALA A 131 2.73 -20.93 -2.96
CA ALA A 131 1.60 -21.56 -3.63
C ALA A 131 0.31 -21.61 -2.78
N ASP A 132 0.43 -21.42 -1.46
CA ASP A 132 -0.67 -21.42 -0.50
C ASP A 132 -1.19 -20.00 -0.20
N LEU A 133 -0.46 -18.98 -0.67
CA LEU A 133 -0.81 -17.57 -0.53
C LEU A 133 -1.65 -17.10 -1.69
#